data_AF-A0A3B0MLW8-F1
#
_entry.id   AF-A0A3B0MLW8-F1
#
_cell.length_a   1.000
_cell.length_b   1.000
_cell.length_c   1.000
_cell.angle_alpha   90.00
_cell.angle_beta   90.00
_cell.angle_gamma   90.00
#
_symmetry.space_group_name_H-M   'P 1'
#
loop_
_entity.id
_entity.type
_entity.pdbx_description
1 polymer ?
#
loop_
_entity_poly.entity_id
_entity_poly.type
_entity_poly.pdbx_seq_one_letter_code
_entity_poly.pdbx_strand_id
1 'polypeptide(L)'
;MVIPKIVFVSHYPATILKDDAAKKTSTDDMLAKLYTDLTMQFANPSSMRIKHDKLATNSDRLHASAKIKSLFISGAGRHDPDRAINQQQHIRCEHALLNIMEYAYNKSPTFRRLFNYGYDNILHDGGWVLAADEDFGTTITSEQIAATNGRKIISLNMDPIDELDSYNTYQTENGSHTPFSLARSFINEVVHALTKAFR
;
A
#
# COMPACT_ATOMS: atom_id res chain seq x y z
N MET A 1 32.18 38.44 3.28
CA MET A 1 31.06 37.61 3.80
C MET A 1 30.80 36.54 2.75
N VAL A 2 31.26 35.30 2.99
CA VAL A 2 31.29 34.22 1.98
C VAL A 2 30.20 33.22 2.32
N ILE A 3 29.30 32.99 1.36
CA ILE A 3 28.23 31.97 1.46
C ILE A 3 28.84 30.61 1.12
N PRO A 4 28.76 29.58 1.98
CA PRO A 4 29.25 28.26 1.63
C PRO A 4 28.26 27.58 0.65
N LYS A 5 28.77 27.16 -0.51
CA LYS A 5 28.09 26.24 -1.43
C LYS A 5 27.95 24.88 -0.76
N ILE A 6 26.72 24.45 -0.52
CA ILE A 6 26.41 23.07 -0.13
C ILE A 6 26.63 22.18 -1.35
N VAL A 7 27.66 21.33 -1.28
CA VAL A 7 27.93 20.27 -2.26
C VAL A 7 27.08 19.07 -1.86
N PHE A 8 26.06 18.76 -2.66
CA PHE A 8 25.34 17.49 -2.54
C PHE A 8 26.23 16.37 -3.06
N VAL A 9 26.76 15.55 -2.15
CA VAL A 9 27.48 14.33 -2.52
C VAL A 9 26.46 13.24 -2.85
N SER A 10 26.09 13.15 -4.13
CA SER A 10 25.40 12.00 -4.70
C SER A 10 26.36 10.81 -4.72
N HIS A 11 26.32 9.95 -3.70
CA HIS A 11 27.00 8.65 -3.74
C HIS A 11 26.15 7.65 -4.52
N TYR A 12 26.14 7.81 -5.84
CA TYR A 12 25.98 6.67 -6.75
C TYR A 12 27.26 6.59 -7.57
N PRO A 13 28.08 5.53 -7.43
CA PRO A 13 29.17 5.32 -8.37
C PRO A 13 28.57 4.97 -9.73
N ALA A 14 28.59 5.93 -10.64
CA ALA A 14 28.53 5.67 -12.06
C ALA A 14 29.88 5.08 -12.48
N THR A 15 29.93 3.76 -12.65
CA THR A 15 30.98 3.14 -13.47
C THR A 15 30.37 2.13 -14.42
N ILE A 16 30.78 2.33 -15.66
CA ILE A 16 30.28 1.76 -16.91
C ILE A 16 30.64 0.27 -17.01
N LEU A 17 29.64 -0.47 -17.49
CA LEU A 17 29.69 -1.74 -18.22
C LEU A 17 31.10 -2.08 -18.77
N LYS A 18 31.62 -3.23 -18.34
CA LYS A 18 32.40 -4.09 -19.22
C LYS A 18 31.65 -5.41 -19.33
N ASP A 19 31.54 -5.87 -20.56
CA ASP A 19 30.92 -7.13 -20.95
C ASP A 19 31.45 -8.28 -20.11
N ASP A 20 30.58 -8.82 -19.26
CA ASP A 20 30.58 -10.22 -18.88
C ASP A 20 29.10 -10.60 -18.78
N ALA A 21 28.75 -11.77 -19.29
CA ALA A 21 27.40 -12.31 -19.30
C ALA A 21 26.89 -12.58 -17.87
N ALA A 22 26.61 -11.51 -17.13
CA ALA A 22 26.07 -11.58 -15.78
C ALA A 22 24.58 -11.84 -15.90
N LYS A 23 24.13 -12.99 -15.35
CA LYS A 23 22.72 -13.22 -14.99
C LYS A 23 22.17 -11.91 -14.44
N LYS A 24 21.24 -11.27 -15.15
CA LYS A 24 20.40 -10.20 -14.61
C LYS A 24 19.76 -10.79 -13.35
N THR A 25 20.33 -10.48 -12.20
CA THR A 25 19.68 -10.74 -10.93
C THR A 25 18.39 -9.96 -11.03
N SER A 26 17.26 -10.66 -10.97
CA SER A 26 15.95 -10.05 -11.08
C SER A 26 15.86 -8.92 -10.05
N THR A 27 15.15 -7.84 -10.33
CA THR A 27 14.86 -6.79 -9.32
C THR A 27 14.33 -7.43 -8.02
N ASP A 28 13.62 -8.55 -8.14
CA ASP A 28 13.11 -9.35 -7.02
C ASP A 28 14.23 -10.04 -6.23
N ASP A 29 15.30 -10.53 -6.88
CA ASP A 29 16.48 -11.11 -6.21
C ASP A 29 17.22 -10.05 -5.37
N MET A 30 17.31 -8.82 -5.90
CA MET A 30 17.93 -7.72 -5.18
C MET A 30 17.07 -7.28 -3.99
N LEU A 31 15.75 -7.22 -4.16
CA LEU A 31 14.82 -6.87 -3.09
C LEU A 31 14.77 -7.95 -2.00
N ALA A 32 14.77 -9.23 -2.35
CA ALA A 32 14.83 -10.34 -1.39
C ALA A 32 16.11 -10.33 -0.54
N LYS A 33 17.23 -9.87 -1.09
CA LYS A 33 18.47 -9.68 -0.31
C LYS A 33 18.41 -8.50 0.64
N LEU A 34 17.70 -7.43 0.27
CA LEU A 34 17.57 -6.23 1.09
C LEU A 34 16.49 -6.36 2.16
N TYR A 35 15.46 -7.15 1.88
CA TYR A 35 14.29 -7.39 2.72
C TYR A 35 14.11 -8.90 2.82
N THR A 36 14.68 -9.49 3.86
CA THR A 36 14.68 -10.95 4.07
C THR A 36 13.28 -11.54 4.18
N ASP A 37 12.28 -10.75 4.57
CA ASP A 37 10.87 -11.15 4.54
C ASP A 37 10.32 -11.39 3.12
N LEU A 38 10.99 -10.89 2.07
CA LEU A 38 10.64 -11.15 0.67
C LEU A 38 11.29 -12.42 0.10
N THR A 39 12.26 -13.03 0.77
CA THR A 39 12.95 -14.24 0.29
C THR A 39 11.97 -15.40 0.08
N MET A 40 11.01 -15.55 1.00
CA MET A 40 9.94 -16.55 0.89
C MET A 40 9.09 -16.37 -0.37
N GLN A 41 8.86 -15.12 -0.79
CA GLN A 41 8.09 -14.80 -1.97
C GLN A 41 8.86 -15.06 -3.28
N PHE A 42 10.19 -15.09 -3.23
CA PHE A 42 11.00 -15.46 -4.38
C PHE A 42 10.99 -16.97 -4.62
N ALA A 43 11.14 -17.76 -3.55
CA ALA A 43 11.17 -19.22 -3.64
C ALA A 43 9.78 -19.81 -4.00
N ASN A 44 8.71 -19.21 -3.48
CA ASN A 44 7.34 -19.65 -3.76
C ASN A 44 6.42 -18.42 -3.99
N PRO A 45 6.47 -17.81 -5.19
CA PRO A 45 5.71 -16.61 -5.45
C PRO A 45 4.21 -16.86 -5.52
N SER A 46 3.42 -15.92 -5.00
CA SER A 46 1.96 -15.93 -5.17
C SER A 46 1.60 -15.93 -6.65
N SER A 47 0.92 -16.99 -7.11
CA SER A 47 0.45 -17.12 -8.49
C SER A 47 -0.54 -16.01 -8.87
N MET A 48 -1.37 -15.58 -7.90
CA MET A 48 -2.31 -14.47 -8.07
C MET A 48 -1.60 -13.12 -8.20
N ARG A 49 -0.54 -12.87 -7.41
CA ARG A 49 0.32 -11.70 -7.59
C ARG A 49 0.91 -11.67 -9.00
N ILE A 50 1.50 -12.78 -9.46
CA ILE A 50 2.10 -12.86 -10.80
C ILE A 50 1.07 -12.59 -11.90
N LYS A 51 -0.15 -13.12 -11.77
CA LYS A 51 -1.24 -12.83 -12.72
C LYS A 51 -1.59 -11.34 -12.74
N HIS A 52 -1.71 -10.72 -11.56
CA HIS A 52 -2.00 -9.30 -11.45
C HIS A 52 -0.86 -8.41 -11.99
N ASP A 53 0.40 -8.80 -11.77
CA ASP A 53 1.57 -8.08 -12.29
C ASP A 53 1.59 -8.00 -13.82
N LYS A 54 0.97 -8.95 -14.53
CA LYS A 54 0.81 -8.91 -15.99
C LYS A 54 -0.23 -7.88 -16.45
N LEU A 55 -1.15 -7.48 -15.58
CA LEU A 55 -2.17 -6.47 -15.86
C LEU A 55 -1.67 -5.07 -15.46
N ALA A 56 -1.18 -4.95 -14.23
CA ALA A 56 -0.68 -3.72 -13.66
C ALA A 56 0.79 -3.50 -14.02
N THR A 57 1.05 -2.97 -15.22
CA THR A 57 2.42 -2.83 -15.77
C THR A 57 2.97 -1.41 -15.69
N ASN A 58 2.12 -0.39 -15.76
CA ASN A 58 2.55 1.01 -15.83
C ASN A 58 2.98 1.56 -14.46
N SER A 59 4.30 1.77 -14.29
CA SER A 59 4.88 2.32 -13.07
C SER A 59 5.20 3.82 -13.13
N ASP A 60 4.71 4.53 -14.14
CA ASP A 60 4.97 5.96 -14.31
C ASP A 60 4.23 6.79 -13.27
N ARG A 61 4.70 8.03 -13.08
CA ARG A 61 4.06 9.01 -12.19
C ARG A 61 2.96 9.76 -12.97
N LEU A 62 1.79 9.14 -13.08
CA LEU A 62 0.65 9.68 -13.81
C LEU A 62 -0.14 10.72 -13.00
N HIS A 63 -0.13 10.60 -11.68
CA HIS A 63 -0.89 11.48 -10.78
C HIS A 63 0.04 12.28 -9.88
N ALA A 64 -0.39 13.51 -9.53
CA ALA A 64 0.29 14.27 -8.49
C ALA A 64 0.15 13.55 -7.15
N SER A 65 1.26 13.35 -6.44
CA SER A 65 1.29 12.52 -5.22
C SER A 65 0.33 13.02 -4.14
N ALA A 66 0.17 14.35 -4.01
CA ALA A 66 -0.79 14.99 -3.11
C ALA A 66 -2.27 14.68 -3.43
N LYS A 67 -2.59 14.22 -4.64
CA LYS A 67 -3.95 13.87 -5.08
C LYS A 67 -4.29 12.39 -4.91
N ILE A 68 -3.32 11.54 -4.62
CA ILE A 68 -3.50 10.07 -4.58
C ILE A 68 -4.63 9.65 -3.64
N LYS A 69 -4.66 10.20 -2.41
CA LYS A 69 -5.75 9.91 -1.47
C LYS A 69 -7.11 10.38 -1.99
N SER A 70 -7.22 11.60 -2.54
CA SER A 70 -8.51 12.11 -3.05
C SER A 70 -9.04 11.36 -4.27
N LEU A 71 -8.16 10.70 -5.04
CA LEU A 71 -8.57 9.81 -6.13
C LEU A 71 -9.03 8.44 -5.58
N PHE A 72 -8.50 8.04 -4.43
CA PHE A 72 -8.78 6.75 -3.80
C PHE A 72 -9.98 6.77 -2.86
N ILE A 73 -10.17 7.84 -2.09
CA ILE A 73 -11.23 8.00 -1.08
C ILE A 73 -12.31 8.95 -1.60
N SER A 74 -13.57 8.52 -1.56
CA SER A 74 -14.73 9.32 -1.96
C SER A 74 -15.30 10.17 -0.82
N GLY A 75 -15.08 9.76 0.43
CA GLY A 75 -15.52 10.52 1.60
C GLY A 75 -15.48 9.71 2.90
N ALA A 76 -16.04 10.30 3.95
CA ALA A 76 -16.17 9.68 5.26
C ALA A 76 -17.40 8.77 5.33
N GLY A 77 -17.31 7.69 6.11
CA GLY A 77 -18.46 6.85 6.43
C GLY A 77 -18.14 5.82 7.49
N ARG A 78 -19.00 4.82 7.60
CA ARG A 78 -18.97 3.71 8.56
C ARG A 78 -19.65 2.50 7.93
N HIS A 79 -19.33 1.29 8.40
CA HIS A 79 -20.10 0.10 8.01
C HIS A 79 -21.58 0.26 8.37
N ASP A 80 -21.86 0.62 9.62
CA ASP A 80 -23.19 1.05 10.08
C ASP A 80 -23.40 2.54 9.70
N PRO A 81 -24.30 2.86 8.73
CA PRO A 81 -24.51 4.23 8.28
C PRO A 81 -25.16 5.13 9.34
N ASP A 82 -25.82 4.56 10.35
CA ASP A 82 -26.52 5.32 11.39
C ASP A 82 -25.57 5.72 12.53
N ARG A 83 -24.38 5.11 12.60
CA ARG A 83 -23.36 5.43 13.59
C ARG A 83 -22.67 6.76 13.25
N ALA A 84 -22.66 7.68 14.23
CA ALA A 84 -22.00 8.96 14.10
C ALA A 84 -20.48 8.84 13.86
N ILE A 85 -19.96 9.66 12.96
CA ILE A 85 -18.53 9.73 12.67
C ILE A 85 -17.82 10.56 13.73
N ASN A 86 -16.84 9.96 14.42
CA ASN A 86 -15.87 10.71 15.22
C ASN A 86 -14.95 11.53 14.29
N GLN A 87 -15.24 12.83 14.17
CA GLN A 87 -14.51 13.73 13.26
C GLN A 87 -13.02 13.84 13.57
N GLN A 88 -12.64 13.83 14.84
CA GLN A 88 -11.24 13.91 15.23
C GLN A 88 -10.46 12.66 14.78
N GLN A 89 -11.03 11.47 14.98
CA GLN A 89 -10.40 10.23 14.53
C GLN A 89 -10.39 10.11 13.01
N HIS A 90 -11.45 10.58 12.34
CA HIS A 90 -11.52 10.62 10.90
C HIS A 90 -10.37 11.45 10.30
N ILE A 91 -10.18 12.69 10.77
CA ILE A 91 -9.11 13.58 10.30
C ILE A 91 -7.72 12.97 10.53
N ARG A 92 -7.50 12.36 11.71
CA ARG A 92 -6.21 11.69 12.02
C ARG A 92 -5.93 10.53 11.08
N CYS A 93 -6.92 9.67 10.86
CA CYS A 93 -6.81 8.53 9.97
C CYS A 93 -6.60 8.98 8.51
N GLU A 94 -7.35 9.97 8.05
CA GLU A 94 -7.23 10.54 6.71
C GLU A 94 -5.84 11.15 6.46
N HIS A 95 -5.28 11.83 7.46
CA HIS A 95 -3.92 12.39 7.39
C HIS A 95 -2.85 11.29 7.37
N ALA A 96 -3.00 10.23 8.18
CA ALA A 96 -2.09 9.09 8.14
C ALA A 96 -2.13 8.39 6.77
N LEU A 97 -3.34 8.13 6.25
CA LEU A 97 -3.54 7.52 4.95
C LEU A 97 -2.92 8.35 3.82
N LEU A 98 -3.12 9.68 3.83
CA LEU A 98 -2.49 10.59 2.87
C LEU A 98 -0.98 10.41 2.85
N ASN A 99 -0.33 10.53 4.01
CA ASN A 99 1.13 10.49 4.11
C ASN A 99 1.69 9.14 3.67
N ILE A 100 1.04 8.04 4.06
CA ILE A 100 1.46 6.68 3.72
C ILE A 100 1.33 6.44 2.22
N MET A 101 0.17 6.78 1.62
CA MET A 101 -0.05 6.59 0.19
C MET A 101 0.82 7.52 -0.66
N GLU A 102 1.02 8.77 -0.26
CA GLU A 102 1.89 9.71 -0.95
C GLU A 102 3.34 9.21 -0.95
N TYR A 103 3.82 8.75 0.21
CA TYR A 103 5.15 8.16 0.33
C TYR A 103 5.29 6.92 -0.57
N ALA A 104 4.32 6.01 -0.52
CA ALA A 104 4.30 4.79 -1.32
C ALA A 104 4.31 5.10 -2.83
N TYR A 105 3.46 6.02 -3.30
CA TYR A 105 3.42 6.42 -4.71
C TYR A 105 4.73 7.05 -5.18
N ASN A 106 5.33 7.90 -4.34
CA ASN A 106 6.61 8.52 -4.65
C ASN A 106 7.77 7.51 -4.72
N LYS A 107 7.81 6.53 -3.80
CA LYS A 107 8.99 5.68 -3.59
C LYS A 107 8.89 4.30 -4.25
N SER A 108 7.70 3.74 -4.42
CA SER A 108 7.51 2.36 -4.87
C SER A 108 6.95 2.29 -6.30
N PRO A 109 7.74 1.84 -7.31
CA PRO A 109 7.23 1.53 -8.64
C PRO A 109 6.11 0.48 -8.60
N THR A 110 6.19 -0.52 -7.70
CA THR A 110 5.15 -1.53 -7.52
C THR A 110 3.84 -0.89 -7.05
N PHE A 111 3.88 0.02 -6.06
CA PHE A 111 2.68 0.72 -5.63
C PHE A 111 2.08 1.57 -6.77
N ARG A 112 2.92 2.24 -7.57
CA ARG A 112 2.43 3.00 -8.74
C ARG A 112 1.73 2.11 -9.76
N ARG A 113 2.27 0.92 -10.05
CA ARG A 113 1.59 -0.07 -10.92
C ARG A 113 0.20 -0.42 -10.41
N LEU A 114 0.09 -0.76 -9.12
CA LEU A 114 -1.20 -1.10 -8.50
C LEU A 114 -2.16 0.09 -8.52
N PHE A 115 -1.68 1.28 -8.16
CA PHE A 115 -2.51 2.48 -8.11
C PHE A 115 -3.01 2.89 -9.49
N ASN A 116 -2.13 2.98 -10.48
CA ASN A 116 -2.48 3.37 -11.84
C ASN A 116 -3.50 2.37 -12.43
N TYR A 117 -3.28 1.07 -12.27
CA TYR A 117 -4.23 0.05 -12.70
C TYR A 117 -5.57 0.14 -11.95
N GLY A 118 -5.54 0.28 -10.62
CA GLY A 118 -6.74 0.40 -9.79
C GLY A 118 -7.54 1.66 -10.11
N TYR A 119 -6.87 2.77 -10.43
CA TYR A 119 -7.52 4.00 -10.88
C TYR A 119 -8.36 3.76 -12.14
N ASP A 120 -7.77 3.17 -13.17
CA ASP A 120 -8.44 2.94 -14.44
C ASP A 120 -9.54 1.88 -14.35
N ASN A 121 -9.38 0.85 -13.50
CA ASN A 121 -10.23 -0.35 -13.53
C ASN A 121 -11.13 -0.54 -12.31
N ILE A 122 -10.85 0.09 -11.18
CA ILE A 122 -11.52 -0.19 -9.89
C ILE A 122 -12.18 1.06 -9.28
N LEU A 123 -11.61 2.24 -9.52
CA LEU A 123 -12.07 3.51 -8.94
C LEU A 123 -13.02 4.29 -9.88
N HIS A 124 -13.39 3.73 -11.04
CA HIS A 124 -14.16 4.40 -12.09
C HIS A 124 -15.61 4.76 -11.70
N ASP A 125 -16.23 3.99 -10.80
CA ASP A 125 -17.59 4.20 -10.26
C ASP A 125 -17.57 4.95 -8.91
N GLY A 126 -16.41 5.51 -8.53
CA GLY A 126 -16.20 6.26 -7.30
C GLY A 126 -15.09 5.67 -6.42
N GLY A 127 -14.53 6.49 -5.54
CA GLY A 127 -13.55 6.05 -4.54
C GLY A 127 -14.15 5.23 -3.40
N TRP A 128 -13.29 4.74 -2.51
CA TRP A 128 -13.66 4.05 -1.28
C TRP A 128 -14.14 5.02 -0.21
N VAL A 129 -15.15 4.63 0.56
CA VAL A 129 -15.59 5.34 1.76
C VAL A 129 -14.65 4.96 2.90
N LEU A 130 -14.06 5.94 3.56
CA LEU A 130 -13.18 5.72 4.70
C LEU A 130 -13.98 5.57 6.00
N ALA A 131 -14.03 4.34 6.50
CA ALA A 131 -14.52 4.00 7.83
C ALA A 131 -13.38 4.08 8.85
N ALA A 132 -13.08 5.32 9.26
CA ALA A 132 -12.08 5.57 10.29
C ALA A 132 -12.57 5.09 11.66
N ASP A 133 -11.66 4.60 12.50
CA ASP A 133 -11.97 4.16 13.88
C ASP A 133 -12.94 2.95 13.88
N GLU A 134 -12.72 2.06 12.92
CA GLU A 134 -13.27 0.70 12.82
C GLU A 134 -12.13 -0.30 12.61
N ASP A 135 -12.38 -1.58 12.87
CA ASP A 135 -11.41 -2.66 12.67
C ASP A 135 -10.91 -2.66 11.21
N PHE A 136 -9.61 -2.97 11.03
CA PHE A 136 -9.01 -3.01 9.70
C PHE A 136 -9.77 -3.97 8.78
N GLY A 137 -10.15 -3.48 7.60
CA GLY A 137 -10.84 -4.31 6.62
C GLY A 137 -11.22 -3.55 5.36
N THR A 138 -11.50 -4.29 4.29
CA THR A 138 -11.86 -3.73 2.99
C THR A 138 -12.96 -4.58 2.34
N THR A 139 -14.04 -3.94 1.88
CA THR A 139 -15.13 -4.65 1.17
C THR A 139 -14.74 -4.96 -0.28
N ILE A 140 -14.20 -6.15 -0.53
CA ILE A 140 -13.68 -6.54 -1.85
C ILE A 140 -14.66 -7.38 -2.68
N THR A 141 -15.57 -8.12 -2.05
CA THR A 141 -16.52 -8.99 -2.76
C THR A 141 -17.86 -8.30 -3.05
N SER A 142 -18.57 -8.80 -4.06
CA SER A 142 -19.91 -8.29 -4.40
C SER A 142 -20.89 -8.44 -3.23
N GLU A 143 -20.78 -9.52 -2.44
CA GLU A 143 -21.63 -9.75 -1.26
C GLU A 143 -21.34 -8.73 -0.16
N GLN A 144 -20.05 -8.43 0.09
CA GLN A 144 -19.66 -7.43 1.08
C GLN A 144 -20.15 -6.03 0.66
N ILE A 145 -20.01 -5.69 -0.62
CA ILE A 145 -20.49 -4.42 -1.19
C ILE A 145 -22.02 -4.36 -1.16
N ALA A 146 -22.73 -5.46 -1.43
CA ALA A 146 -24.18 -5.51 -1.34
C ALA A 146 -24.66 -5.29 0.11
N ALA A 147 -23.97 -5.88 1.08
CA ALA A 147 -24.26 -5.73 2.51
C ALA A 147 -24.09 -4.28 3.02
N THR A 148 -23.31 -3.45 2.31
CA THR A 148 -23.11 -2.03 2.63
C THR A 148 -23.94 -1.10 1.74
N ASN A 149 -25.01 -1.61 1.13
CA ASN A 149 -25.88 -0.87 0.18
C ASN A 149 -25.11 -0.33 -1.04
N GLY A 150 -24.18 -1.11 -1.56
CA GLY A 150 -23.36 -0.75 -2.73
C GLY A 150 -22.12 0.09 -2.40
N ARG A 151 -21.85 0.40 -1.11
CA ARG A 151 -20.71 1.22 -0.71
C ARG A 151 -19.43 0.40 -0.64
N LYS A 152 -18.40 0.81 -1.37
CA LYS A 152 -17.04 0.29 -1.19
C LYS A 152 -16.44 0.92 0.06
N ILE A 153 -16.22 0.17 1.13
CA ILE A 153 -15.72 0.65 2.42
C ILE A 153 -14.31 0.14 2.66
N ILE A 154 -13.41 1.04 3.05
CA ILE A 154 -12.10 0.73 3.62
C ILE A 154 -12.09 1.21 5.07
N SER A 155 -11.85 0.28 5.98
CA SER A 155 -11.88 0.47 7.43
C SER A 155 -10.47 0.49 7.96
N LEU A 156 -10.14 1.54 8.69
CA LEU A 156 -8.80 1.82 9.20
C LEU A 156 -8.91 2.41 10.61
N ASN A 157 -8.02 2.04 11.51
CA ASN A 157 -7.92 2.66 12.83
C ASN A 157 -6.49 3.12 13.13
N MET A 158 -6.37 3.88 14.22
CA MET A 158 -5.10 4.42 14.73
C MET A 158 -4.85 3.91 16.15
N ASP A 159 -5.49 2.81 16.51
CA ASP A 159 -5.47 2.30 17.86
C ASP A 159 -4.08 1.73 18.18
N PRO A 160 -3.59 1.93 19.40
CA PRO A 160 -2.36 1.28 19.83
C PRO A 160 -2.54 -0.25 19.78
N ILE A 161 -1.43 -0.95 19.61
CA ILE A 161 -1.43 -2.41 19.75
C ILE A 161 -1.45 -2.70 21.24
N ASP A 162 -2.63 -3.03 21.74
CA ASP A 162 -2.86 -3.29 23.16
C ASP A 162 -2.31 -4.67 23.58
N GLU A 163 -2.31 -5.66 22.68
CA GLU A 163 -1.80 -7.01 22.93
C GLU A 163 -1.02 -7.58 21.73
N LEU A 164 0.10 -8.26 22.01
CA LEU A 164 0.88 -8.99 21.02
C LEU A 164 0.28 -10.39 20.81
N ASP A 165 -0.81 -10.45 20.06
CA ASP A 165 -1.47 -11.70 19.67
C ASP A 165 -1.25 -12.04 18.18
N SER A 166 -1.86 -13.14 17.72
CA SER A 166 -1.79 -13.56 16.32
C SER A 166 -2.52 -12.62 15.36
N TYR A 167 -3.41 -11.77 15.85
CA TYR A 167 -4.17 -10.83 15.02
C TYR A 167 -3.37 -9.55 14.76
N ASN A 168 -2.52 -9.16 15.71
CA ASN A 168 -1.73 -7.93 15.64
C ASN A 168 -0.26 -8.17 15.30
N THR A 169 0.14 -9.40 15.00
CA THR A 169 1.50 -9.75 14.60
C THR A 169 1.55 -10.51 13.29
N TYR A 170 2.68 -10.41 12.59
CA TYR A 170 3.00 -11.24 11.43
C TYR A 170 4.25 -12.07 11.70
N GLN A 171 4.27 -13.28 11.13
CA GLN A 171 5.42 -14.15 11.18
C GLN A 171 6.48 -13.68 10.19
N THR A 172 7.71 -13.55 10.68
CA THR A 172 8.91 -13.25 9.89
C THR A 172 9.59 -14.54 9.44
N GLU A 173 10.55 -14.44 8.51
CA GLU A 173 11.25 -15.60 7.94
C GLU A 173 11.89 -16.52 9.00
N ASN A 174 12.38 -15.95 10.11
CA ASN A 174 13.00 -16.73 11.19
C ASN A 174 11.97 -17.38 12.15
N GLY A 175 10.68 -17.30 11.84
CA GLY A 175 9.59 -17.83 12.66
C GLY A 175 9.15 -16.91 13.81
N SER A 176 9.79 -15.76 14.01
CA SER A 176 9.42 -14.80 15.06
C SER A 176 8.18 -14.00 14.67
N HIS A 177 7.38 -13.63 15.66
CA HIS A 177 6.22 -12.75 15.50
C HIS A 177 6.61 -11.30 15.75
N THR A 178 6.25 -10.42 14.80
CA THR A 178 6.50 -8.98 14.88
C THR A 178 5.16 -8.23 14.80
N PRO A 179 4.90 -7.23 15.66
CA PRO A 179 3.68 -6.44 15.58
C PRO A 179 3.53 -5.70 14.25
N PHE A 180 2.30 -5.57 13.76
CA PHE A 180 2.00 -4.77 12.57
C PHE A 180 2.30 -3.29 12.83
N SER A 181 3.12 -2.67 11.98
CA SER A 181 3.21 -1.22 12.00
C SER A 181 1.97 -0.60 11.34
N LEU A 182 1.63 0.62 11.74
CA LEU A 182 0.54 1.38 11.12
C LEU A 182 0.66 1.43 9.59
N ALA A 183 1.87 1.68 9.08
CA ALA A 183 2.12 1.71 7.65
C ALA A 183 1.85 0.36 6.97
N ARG A 184 2.19 -0.76 7.62
CA ARG A 184 1.92 -2.10 7.09
C ARG A 184 0.41 -2.38 7.05
N SER A 185 -0.32 -2.09 8.13
CA SER A 185 -1.78 -2.30 8.18
C SER A 185 -2.51 -1.45 7.13
N PHE A 186 -2.13 -0.17 6.99
CA PHE A 186 -2.75 0.72 6.00
C PHE A 186 -2.46 0.26 4.56
N ILE A 187 -1.20 -0.07 4.26
CA ILE A 187 -0.86 -0.55 2.92
C ILE A 187 -1.53 -1.88 2.61
N ASN A 188 -1.72 -2.77 3.60
CA ASN A 188 -2.45 -4.03 3.39
C ASN A 188 -3.86 -3.78 2.85
N GLU A 189 -4.64 -2.95 3.54
CA GLU A 189 -6.01 -2.61 3.13
C GLU A 189 -6.06 -1.85 1.80
N VAL A 190 -5.12 -0.92 1.58
CA VAL A 190 -5.00 -0.21 0.30
C VAL A 190 -4.69 -1.18 -0.84
N VAL A 191 -3.84 -2.19 -0.62
CA VAL A 191 -3.54 -3.21 -1.64
C VAL A 191 -4.77 -4.06 -1.93
N HIS A 192 -5.55 -4.46 -0.92
CA HIS A 192 -6.83 -5.15 -1.14
C HIS A 192 -7.77 -4.30 -2.01
N ALA A 193 -7.91 -3.01 -1.69
CA ALA A 193 -8.76 -2.08 -2.40
C ALA A 193 -8.32 -1.83 -3.86
N LEU A 194 -7.01 -1.78 -4.13
CA LEU A 194 -6.43 -1.49 -5.46
C LEU A 194 -6.28 -2.72 -6.36
N THR A 195 -6.45 -3.92 -5.82
CA THR A 195 -6.32 -5.16 -6.60
C THR A 195 -7.64 -5.89 -6.73
N LYS A 196 -8.60 -5.62 -5.85
CA LYS A 196 -9.77 -6.50 -5.60
C LYS A 196 -9.36 -7.97 -5.43
N ALA A 197 -8.09 -8.23 -5.13
CA ALA A 197 -7.53 -9.56 -4.99
C ALA A 197 -7.59 -9.92 -3.51
N PHE A 198 -8.38 -10.93 -3.18
CA PHE A 198 -7.91 -12.29 -2.86
C PHE A 198 -9.10 -13.11 -2.34
N ARG A 199 -9.98 -13.55 -3.25
CA ARG A 199 -10.63 -14.88 -3.27
C ARG A 199 -11.36 -15.08 -4.59
#